data_AF-A0A453PF02-F1
#
_entry.id   AF-A0A453PF02-F1
#
_cell.length_a   1.000
_cell.length_b   1.000
_cell.length_c   1.000
_cell.angle_alpha   90.00
_cell.angle_beta   90.00
_cell.angle_gamma   90.00
#
_symmetry.space_group_name_H-M   'P 1'
#
loop_
_entity.id
_entity.type
_entity.pdbx_description
1 polymer ?
#
loop_
_entity_poly.entity_id
_entity_poly.type
_entity_poly.pdbx_seq_one_letter_code
_entity_poly.pdbx_strand_id
1 'polypeptide(L)'
;RHYILDLMRVTPRDSNYIGLQHRFCVLRPELVASFVEAESIKKSPTEKVPDAPTESNGQEPDDIASGSDATAASVEEHDKSDETPVSTPAESNDMTAEILFNPNVFTEYKLAGSPEEIEVDEALVKKVGSYLLDTVIPKFVQDLCSLDVSPMDGQTLTDVLHSNGINVRYLGKVAGMIKHLPHLWDLFSAEIIVRSAKHVVKDILRQSPDHNIAPAVAHFLNCFFGKVLAASSKGSTGSPQSKTQKKSSESASSKKGQSAFSQLTSDGVWSDIKEFAKHKYQFEAPDDVRVGTKRVAVLRNLCQKV
;
A
#
# COMPACT_ATOMS: atom_id res chain seq x y z
N ARG A 1 8.74 28.00 3.12
CA ARG A 1 8.07 27.82 1.81
C ARG A 1 6.93 26.85 2.02
N HIS A 2 5.72 27.37 2.21
CA HIS A 2 4.53 26.58 2.48
C HIS A 2 3.90 26.22 1.14
N TYR A 3 3.88 24.93 0.80
CA TYR A 3 3.36 24.49 -0.49
C TYR A 3 1.83 24.54 -0.49
N ILE A 4 1.27 24.95 -1.62
CA ILE A 4 -0.14 24.85 -2.02
C ILE A 4 -0.72 23.41 -1.88
N LEU A 5 0.13 22.40 -1.67
CA LEU A 5 -0.24 20.99 -1.55
C LEU A 5 -1.09 20.64 -0.32
N ASP A 6 -1.10 21.46 0.74
CA ASP A 6 -1.96 21.20 1.91
C ASP A 6 -3.44 21.56 1.68
N LEU A 7 -3.79 22.20 0.56
CA LEU A 7 -5.19 22.43 0.16
C LEU A 7 -5.89 21.18 -0.40
N MET A 8 -5.16 20.09 -0.68
CA MET A 8 -5.69 18.91 -1.39
C MET A 8 -6.04 17.71 -0.48
N ARG A 9 -6.03 17.87 0.85
CA ARG A 9 -6.41 16.76 1.74
C ARG A 9 -7.93 16.60 1.74
N VAL A 10 -8.42 15.70 0.90
CA VAL A 10 -9.86 15.33 0.86
C VAL A 10 -10.22 14.38 2.01
N THR A 11 -9.24 13.65 2.55
CA THR A 11 -9.45 12.69 3.64
C THR A 11 -8.76 13.08 4.93
N PRO A 12 -9.33 12.70 6.10
CA PRO A 12 -8.75 13.00 7.39
C PRO A 12 -7.40 12.29 7.62
N ARG A 13 -6.68 12.79 8.62
CA ARG A 13 -5.43 12.23 9.11
C ARG A 13 -5.66 10.86 9.73
N ASP A 14 -4.65 10.01 9.64
CA ASP A 14 -4.67 8.72 10.31
C ASP A 14 -4.30 8.87 11.78
N SER A 15 -5.28 8.70 12.67
CA SER A 15 -5.10 8.84 14.12
C SER A 15 -4.17 7.78 14.73
N ASN A 16 -3.87 6.70 14.01
CA ASN A 16 -2.94 5.67 14.48
C ASN A 16 -1.47 6.04 14.21
N TYR A 17 -1.22 7.09 13.42
CA TYR A 17 0.10 7.56 13.04
C TYR A 17 0.22 9.08 13.23
N ILE A 18 0.38 9.48 14.50
CA ILE A 18 0.49 10.88 14.94
C ILE A 18 1.98 11.27 15.09
N GLY A 19 2.28 12.55 14.90
CA GLY A 19 3.61 13.13 15.10
C GLY A 19 4.28 13.62 13.82
N LEU A 20 5.41 14.31 13.98
CA LEU A 20 6.13 14.98 12.89
C LEU A 20 6.57 14.01 11.78
N GLN A 21 7.04 12.82 12.16
CA GLN A 21 7.45 11.79 11.20
C GLN A 21 6.29 11.20 10.39
N HIS A 22 5.05 11.39 10.86
CA HIS A 22 3.85 10.86 10.24
C HIS A 22 2.96 11.96 9.66
N ARG A 23 3.44 13.18 9.47
CA ARG A 23 2.65 14.37 9.07
C ARG A 23 1.86 14.24 7.75
N PHE A 24 2.22 13.27 6.91
CA PHE A 24 1.55 12.98 5.62
C PHE A 24 0.74 11.68 5.62
N CYS A 25 0.63 11.01 6.78
CA CYS A 25 -0.23 9.86 6.98
C CYS A 25 -1.72 10.25 7.00
N VAL A 26 -2.40 10.13 5.86
CA VAL A 26 -3.86 10.28 5.74
C VAL A 26 -4.53 8.92 5.58
N LEU A 27 -5.83 8.85 5.87
CA LEU A 27 -6.69 7.69 5.64
C LEU A 27 -7.13 7.62 4.17
N ARG A 28 -7.47 6.43 3.67
CA ARG A 28 -7.93 6.27 2.28
C ARG A 28 -9.41 6.66 2.12
N PRO A 29 -9.83 7.25 0.98
CA PRO A 29 -11.23 7.57 0.71
C PRO A 29 -12.17 6.36 0.85
N GLU A 30 -11.72 5.19 0.42
CA GLU A 30 -12.48 3.93 0.44
C GLU A 30 -12.79 3.48 1.88
N LEU A 31 -11.86 3.73 2.82
CA LEU A 31 -12.10 3.48 4.24
C LEU A 31 -13.14 4.47 4.80
N VAL A 32 -13.05 5.73 4.40
CA VAL A 32 -13.99 6.77 4.85
C VAL A 32 -15.39 6.43 4.35
N ALA A 33 -15.54 6.08 3.06
CA ALA A 33 -16.80 5.65 2.48
C ALA A 33 -17.39 4.43 3.22
N SER A 34 -16.59 3.37 3.41
CA SER A 34 -17.01 2.18 4.16
C SER A 34 -17.42 2.49 5.60
N PHE A 35 -16.74 3.43 6.26
CA PHE A 35 -17.09 3.85 7.61
C PHE A 35 -18.44 4.59 7.65
N VAL A 36 -18.69 5.50 6.71
CA VAL A 36 -19.96 6.24 6.62
C VAL A 36 -21.13 5.27 6.41
N GLU A 37 -20.96 4.29 5.52
CA GLU A 37 -21.94 3.22 5.31
C GLU A 37 -22.15 2.37 6.57
N ALA A 38 -21.08 1.99 7.27
CA ALA A 38 -21.20 1.22 8.50
C ALA A 38 -21.91 1.99 9.63
N GLU A 39 -21.74 3.30 9.68
CA GLU A 39 -22.40 4.17 10.66
C GLU A 39 -23.86 4.46 10.32
N SER A 40 -24.23 4.55 9.04
CA SER A 40 -25.64 4.69 8.64
C SER A 40 -26.44 3.44 8.99
N ILE A 41 -25.88 2.24 8.75
CA ILE A 41 -26.50 0.96 9.12
C ILE A 41 -26.74 0.88 10.63
N LYS A 42 -25.76 1.27 11.47
CA LYS A 42 -25.89 1.26 12.94
C LYS A 42 -26.93 2.25 13.47
N LYS A 43 -27.18 3.36 12.76
CA LYS A 43 -28.16 4.38 13.14
C LYS A 43 -29.59 4.03 12.73
N SER A 44 -29.77 3.14 11.76
CA SER A 44 -31.10 2.60 11.44
C SER A 44 -31.59 1.66 12.56
N PRO A 45 -32.85 1.76 13.05
CA PRO A 45 -33.29 0.97 14.19
C PRO A 45 -33.35 -0.52 13.85
N THR A 46 -32.68 -1.35 14.64
CA THR A 46 -33.04 -2.75 14.85
C THR A 46 -34.45 -2.85 15.44
N GLU A 47 -35.45 -3.04 14.58
CA GLU A 47 -36.82 -3.49 14.86
C GLU A 47 -37.30 -4.23 13.59
N LYS A 48 -37.74 -5.51 13.53
CA LYS A 48 -38.26 -6.46 14.52
C LYS A 48 -37.96 -7.90 14.05
N VAL A 49 -37.65 -8.77 15.01
CA VAL A 49 -38.05 -10.19 14.95
C VAL A 49 -39.56 -10.27 15.19
N PRO A 50 -40.29 -11.10 14.43
CA PRO A 50 -41.20 -12.03 15.11
C PRO A 50 -40.93 -13.48 14.70
N ASP A 51 -40.84 -14.32 15.71
CA ASP A 51 -40.82 -15.78 15.66
C ASP A 51 -42.14 -16.32 15.06
N ALA A 52 -42.03 -17.46 14.37
CA ALA A 52 -43.07 -18.22 13.66
C ALA A 52 -44.04 -18.95 14.64
N PRO A 53 -44.97 -19.88 14.25
CA PRO A 53 -45.27 -20.50 12.94
C PRO A 53 -46.78 -20.71 12.63
N THR A 54 -47.15 -21.23 11.44
CA THR A 54 -48.07 -22.38 11.21
C THR A 54 -48.26 -22.68 9.70
N GLU A 55 -47.72 -23.83 9.29
CA GLU A 55 -48.15 -24.86 8.31
C GLU A 55 -49.11 -24.59 7.11
N SER A 56 -48.55 -24.88 5.92
CA SER A 56 -48.99 -25.91 4.94
C SER A 56 -50.02 -25.64 3.83
N ASN A 57 -49.66 -26.21 2.67
CA ASN A 57 -50.41 -26.50 1.44
C ASN A 57 -50.91 -25.30 0.62
N GLY A 58 -50.59 -25.14 -0.66
CA GLY A 58 -49.98 -26.04 -1.65
C GLY A 58 -50.78 -25.92 -2.93
N GLN A 59 -50.18 -25.46 -4.04
CA GLN A 59 -50.59 -25.78 -5.41
C GLN A 59 -49.57 -25.17 -6.40
N GLU A 60 -48.82 -26.04 -7.07
CA GLU A 60 -48.36 -25.86 -8.46
C GLU A 60 -49.00 -27.02 -9.26
N PRO A 61 -48.92 -27.11 -10.60
CA PRO A 61 -48.35 -26.17 -11.60
C PRO A 61 -49.34 -25.89 -12.76
N ASP A 62 -48.96 -25.08 -13.73
CA ASP A 62 -49.18 -25.44 -15.14
C ASP A 62 -48.31 -24.61 -16.11
N ASP A 63 -47.85 -25.34 -17.12
CA ASP A 63 -46.81 -25.07 -18.11
C ASP A 63 -47.08 -23.89 -19.09
N ILE A 64 -46.01 -23.41 -19.75
CA ILE A 64 -45.71 -23.65 -21.19
C ILE A 64 -44.58 -22.72 -21.69
N ALA A 65 -43.73 -23.34 -22.49
CA ALA A 65 -42.44 -22.91 -23.02
C ALA A 65 -42.45 -21.98 -24.26
N SER A 66 -41.21 -21.60 -24.64
CA SER A 66 -40.72 -21.16 -25.96
C SER A 66 -41.04 -19.73 -26.39
N GLY A 67 -40.13 -18.95 -26.98
CA GLY A 67 -38.78 -19.21 -27.50
C GLY A 67 -38.49 -18.23 -28.65
N SER A 68 -37.21 -17.82 -28.81
CA SER A 68 -36.60 -17.13 -29.99
C SER A 68 -37.21 -15.75 -30.37
N ASP A 69 -36.54 -14.79 -31.00
CA ASP A 69 -35.44 -14.82 -31.97
C ASP A 69 -34.65 -13.49 -31.97
N ALA A 70 -33.47 -13.52 -32.59
CA ALA A 70 -32.49 -12.44 -32.72
C ALA A 70 -32.77 -11.49 -33.91
N THR A 71 -31.91 -10.46 -34.04
CA THR A 71 -31.59 -9.56 -35.19
C THR A 71 -32.00 -8.09 -34.99
N ALA A 72 -31.37 -7.07 -35.58
CA ALA A 72 -29.98 -6.65 -35.83
C ALA A 72 -30.07 -5.24 -36.45
N ALA A 73 -29.08 -4.35 -36.19
CA ALA A 73 -28.75 -3.11 -36.94
C ALA A 73 -29.80 -1.96 -36.90
N SER A 74 -29.53 -0.64 -36.94
CA SER A 74 -28.35 0.23 -37.08
C SER A 74 -28.88 1.69 -37.18
N VAL A 75 -28.19 2.68 -36.55
CA VAL A 75 -27.93 4.12 -36.94
C VAL A 75 -28.97 4.96 -37.77
N GLU A 76 -29.24 6.27 -37.65
CA GLU A 76 -28.64 7.51 -37.09
C GLU A 76 -29.72 8.64 -36.91
N GLU A 77 -29.38 9.64 -36.10
CA GLU A 77 -29.61 11.12 -36.16
C GLU A 77 -30.91 11.77 -36.69
N HIS A 78 -31.48 12.75 -35.96
CA HIS A 78 -31.26 14.20 -36.20
C HIS A 78 -32.05 15.15 -35.25
N ASP A 79 -31.33 16.20 -34.83
CA ASP A 79 -31.61 17.53 -34.24
C ASP A 79 -33.01 18.20 -34.47
N LYS A 80 -33.66 18.78 -33.42
CA LYS A 80 -33.62 20.23 -33.04
C LYS A 80 -34.88 20.78 -32.29
N SER A 81 -34.62 21.50 -31.19
CA SER A 81 -35.33 22.65 -30.55
C SER A 81 -36.84 22.61 -30.19
N ASP A 82 -37.19 22.85 -28.91
CA ASP A 82 -37.73 24.14 -28.41
C ASP A 82 -37.87 24.17 -26.85
N GLU A 83 -38.06 25.38 -26.31
CA GLU A 83 -37.91 25.95 -24.96
C GLU A 83 -38.50 25.27 -23.69
N THR A 84 -37.87 25.67 -22.56
CA THR A 84 -38.06 25.34 -21.12
C THR A 84 -39.48 25.50 -20.56
N PRO A 85 -39.88 24.73 -19.52
CA PRO A 85 -39.71 25.24 -18.15
C PRO A 85 -39.28 24.19 -17.10
N VAL A 86 -38.68 24.72 -16.03
CA VAL A 86 -38.39 24.10 -14.73
C VAL A 86 -39.45 23.10 -14.28
N SER A 87 -39.02 21.90 -13.89
CA SER A 87 -39.75 20.99 -13.00
C SER A 87 -38.74 20.10 -12.28
N THR A 88 -38.41 20.47 -11.05
CA THR A 88 -37.81 19.58 -10.06
C THR A 88 -38.72 18.37 -9.82
N PRO A 89 -38.16 17.16 -9.71
CA PRO A 89 -38.83 16.11 -8.95
C PRO A 89 -37.95 15.70 -7.78
N ALA A 90 -38.43 16.11 -6.61
CA ALA A 90 -38.34 15.41 -5.33
C ALA A 90 -36.94 14.97 -4.88
N GLU A 91 -36.36 15.85 -4.07
CA GLU A 91 -35.59 15.49 -2.90
C GLU A 91 -36.27 14.30 -2.18
N SER A 92 -35.77 13.08 -2.38
CA SER A 92 -35.80 12.08 -1.32
C SER A 92 -34.78 12.53 -0.30
N ASN A 93 -35.23 13.46 0.54
CA ASN A 93 -34.53 14.01 1.68
C ASN A 93 -34.37 12.92 2.75
N ASP A 94 -33.57 11.89 2.45
CA ASP A 94 -32.97 11.10 3.51
C ASP A 94 -31.82 11.96 4.03
N MET A 95 -32.11 12.83 4.99
CA MET A 95 -31.09 13.49 5.79
C MET A 95 -30.37 12.43 6.63
N THR A 96 -29.66 11.52 5.99
CA THR A 96 -28.51 10.88 6.63
C THR A 96 -27.58 12.03 6.97
N ALA A 97 -27.43 12.35 8.25
CA ALA A 97 -26.47 13.36 8.70
C ALA A 97 -25.12 13.06 8.02
N GLU A 98 -24.77 13.87 7.02
CA GLU A 98 -23.61 13.65 6.18
C GLU A 98 -22.39 13.75 7.10
N ILE A 99 -21.71 12.63 7.32
CA ILE A 99 -20.57 12.59 8.22
C ILE A 99 -19.43 13.32 7.53
N LEU A 100 -19.26 14.60 7.88
CA LEU A 100 -18.20 15.45 7.38
C LEU A 100 -16.96 15.32 8.27
N PHE A 101 -15.80 15.17 7.63
CA PHE A 101 -14.53 15.07 8.34
C PHE A 101 -13.74 16.36 8.18
N ASN A 102 -13.24 16.88 9.29
CA ASN A 102 -12.30 17.99 9.27
C ASN A 102 -10.87 17.48 8.94
N PRO A 103 -10.28 17.85 7.77
CA PRO A 103 -8.97 17.33 7.36
C PRO A 103 -7.80 17.86 8.20
N ASN A 104 -8.01 18.93 8.97
CA ASN A 104 -6.98 19.60 9.76
C ASN A 104 -6.84 19.01 11.17
N VAL A 105 -7.66 18.04 11.54
CA VAL A 105 -7.56 17.33 12.82
C VAL A 105 -6.20 16.63 12.92
N PHE A 106 -5.56 16.71 14.09
CA PHE A 106 -4.19 16.22 14.34
C PHE A 106 -3.10 16.84 13.42
N THR A 107 -3.29 18.10 13.03
CA THR A 107 -2.23 18.91 12.39
C THR A 107 -1.66 19.93 13.36
N GLU A 108 -0.55 20.57 12.99
CA GLU A 108 0.08 21.65 13.76
C GLU A 108 -0.72 22.98 13.67
N TYR A 109 -1.78 23.01 12.85
CA TYR A 109 -2.61 24.20 12.66
C TYR A 109 -3.61 24.34 13.81
N LYS A 110 -3.90 25.58 14.20
CA LYS A 110 -5.00 25.86 15.13
C LYS A 110 -6.32 25.56 14.42
N LEU A 111 -7.09 24.60 14.95
CA LEU A 111 -8.44 24.35 14.45
C LEU A 111 -9.33 25.54 14.81
N ALA A 112 -10.20 25.93 13.89
CA ALA A 112 -11.29 26.86 14.15
C ALA A 112 -12.47 26.09 14.73
N GLY A 113 -13.21 26.71 15.66
CA GLY A 113 -14.36 26.09 16.34
C GLY A 113 -14.29 26.27 17.85
N SER A 114 -15.37 25.90 18.55
CA SER A 114 -15.34 25.79 20.01
C SER A 114 -14.47 24.61 20.44
N PRO A 115 -13.94 24.59 21.68
CA PRO A 115 -13.21 23.43 22.19
C PRO A 115 -14.01 22.13 22.08
N GLU A 116 -15.33 22.18 22.28
CA GLU A 116 -16.20 21.01 22.18
C GLU A 116 -16.32 20.50 20.73
N GLU A 117 -16.43 21.39 19.74
CA GLU A 117 -16.48 21.01 18.31
C GLU A 117 -15.18 20.33 17.87
N ILE A 118 -14.04 20.84 18.32
CA ILE A 118 -12.72 20.26 18.03
C ILE A 118 -12.60 18.86 18.64
N GLU A 119 -13.09 18.65 19.86
CA GLU A 119 -13.10 17.34 20.51
C GLU A 119 -13.99 16.32 19.77
N VAL A 120 -15.14 16.77 19.25
CA VAL A 120 -16.04 15.93 18.43
C VAL A 120 -15.35 15.51 17.13
N ASP A 121 -14.71 16.44 16.43
CA ASP A 121 -13.94 16.17 15.21
C ASP A 121 -12.79 15.18 15.47
N GLU A 122 -12.04 15.38 16.56
CA GLU A 122 -10.98 14.47 16.98
C GLU A 122 -11.49 13.07 17.29
N ALA A 123 -12.61 12.98 18.03
CA ALA A 123 -13.23 11.71 18.39
C ALA A 123 -13.72 10.97 17.14
N LEU A 124 -14.28 11.69 16.17
CA LEU A 124 -14.73 11.12 14.91
C LEU A 124 -13.57 10.54 14.09
N VAL A 125 -12.46 11.26 13.94
CA VAL A 125 -11.27 10.75 13.24
C VAL A 125 -10.66 9.55 13.97
N LYS A 126 -10.58 9.60 15.32
CA LYS A 126 -10.14 8.47 16.15
C LYS A 126 -11.05 7.24 15.93
N LYS A 127 -12.35 7.44 15.83
CA LYS A 127 -13.34 6.38 15.59
C LYS A 127 -13.11 5.69 14.24
N VAL A 128 -12.78 6.42 13.17
CA VAL A 128 -12.41 5.81 11.88
C VAL A 128 -11.09 5.05 11.99
N GLY A 129 -10.11 5.60 12.71
CA GLY A 129 -8.84 4.91 12.95
C GLY A 129 -9.00 3.59 13.71
N SER A 130 -9.88 3.53 14.71
CA SER A 130 -10.27 2.31 15.40
C SER A 130 -11.04 1.35 14.50
N TYR A 131 -12.00 1.84 13.71
CA TYR A 131 -12.73 1.02 12.74
C TYR A 131 -11.80 0.30 11.74
N LEU A 132 -10.74 0.99 11.27
CA LEU A 132 -9.72 0.36 10.44
C LEU A 132 -9.01 -0.80 11.13
N LEU A 133 -8.59 -0.61 12.38
CA LEU A 133 -7.81 -1.60 13.14
C LEU A 133 -8.67 -2.77 13.65
N ASP A 134 -9.88 -2.48 14.10
CA ASP A 134 -10.71 -3.42 14.86
C ASP A 134 -11.75 -4.11 13.97
N THR A 135 -12.06 -3.57 12.79
CA THR A 135 -13.07 -4.13 11.89
C THR A 135 -12.51 -4.43 10.50
N VAL A 136 -11.97 -3.42 9.81
CA VAL A 136 -11.57 -3.56 8.40
C VAL A 136 -10.38 -4.50 8.23
N ILE A 137 -9.31 -4.33 9.01
CA ILE A 137 -8.13 -5.20 8.93
C ILE A 137 -8.46 -6.66 9.31
N PRO A 138 -9.15 -6.94 10.44
CA PRO A 138 -9.56 -8.30 10.77
C PRO A 138 -10.45 -8.95 9.71
N LYS A 139 -11.42 -8.22 9.15
CA LYS A 139 -12.26 -8.69 8.05
C LYS A 139 -11.41 -9.02 6.83
N PHE A 140 -10.51 -8.12 6.43
CA PHE A 140 -9.61 -8.36 5.30
C PHE A 140 -8.72 -9.60 5.51
N VAL A 141 -8.22 -9.82 6.73
CA VAL A 141 -7.47 -11.04 7.08
C VAL A 141 -8.35 -12.28 6.96
N GLN A 142 -9.61 -12.20 7.39
CA GLN A 142 -10.56 -13.29 7.22
C GLN A 142 -10.81 -13.60 5.73
N ASP A 143 -11.01 -12.58 4.89
CA ASP A 143 -11.22 -12.72 3.45
C ASP A 143 -10.00 -13.34 2.73
N LEU A 144 -8.79 -13.06 3.22
CA LEU A 144 -7.57 -13.72 2.77
C LEU A 144 -7.52 -15.20 3.19
N CYS A 145 -8.01 -15.53 4.39
CA CYS A 145 -8.07 -16.90 4.90
C CYS A 145 -9.14 -17.75 4.19
N SER A 146 -10.28 -17.16 3.84
CA SER A 146 -11.36 -17.82 3.09
C SER A 146 -11.08 -17.91 1.59
N LEU A 147 -10.02 -17.27 1.10
CA LEU A 147 -9.65 -17.16 -0.31
C LEU A 147 -10.64 -16.33 -1.15
N ASP A 148 -11.53 -15.56 -0.52
CA ASP A 148 -12.38 -14.58 -1.21
C ASP A 148 -11.52 -13.49 -1.86
N VAL A 149 -10.36 -13.21 -1.25
CA VAL A 149 -9.34 -12.33 -1.77
C VAL A 149 -8.02 -13.09 -1.85
N SER A 150 -7.44 -13.20 -3.04
CA SER A 150 -6.18 -13.94 -3.25
C SER A 150 -5.22 -13.17 -4.16
N PRO A 151 -4.39 -12.26 -3.60
CA PRO A 151 -3.42 -11.54 -4.40
C PRO A 151 -2.28 -12.47 -4.81
N MET A 152 -1.94 -12.44 -6.11
CA MET A 152 -0.90 -13.31 -6.69
C MET A 152 0.48 -12.63 -6.76
N ASP A 153 0.51 -11.30 -6.74
CA ASP A 153 1.74 -10.52 -6.74
C ASP A 153 1.61 -9.24 -5.90
N GLY A 154 2.72 -8.51 -5.77
CA GLY A 154 2.80 -7.29 -4.96
C GLY A 154 1.95 -6.13 -5.50
N GLN A 155 1.67 -6.10 -6.80
CA GLN A 155 0.83 -5.07 -7.42
C GLN A 155 -0.63 -5.35 -7.05
N THR A 156 -1.13 -6.55 -7.34
CA THR A 156 -2.48 -6.98 -6.95
C THR A 156 -2.67 -6.86 -5.45
N LEU A 157 -1.68 -7.23 -4.63
CA LEU A 157 -1.74 -7.06 -3.18
C LEU A 157 -1.98 -5.60 -2.79
N THR A 158 -1.26 -4.67 -3.42
CA THR A 158 -1.40 -3.23 -3.15
C THR A 158 -2.79 -2.74 -3.54
N ASP A 159 -3.27 -3.13 -4.72
CA ASP A 159 -4.56 -2.70 -5.24
C ASP A 159 -5.72 -3.24 -4.39
N VAL A 160 -5.62 -4.50 -3.97
CA VAL A 160 -6.55 -5.14 -3.06
C VAL A 160 -6.59 -4.46 -1.69
N LEU A 161 -5.43 -4.17 -1.07
CA LEU A 161 -5.38 -3.42 0.19
C LEU A 161 -6.09 -2.08 0.04
N HIS A 162 -5.77 -1.37 -1.05
CA HIS A 162 -6.34 -0.08 -1.36
C HIS A 162 -7.87 -0.15 -1.55
N SER A 163 -8.38 -1.08 -2.35
CA SER A 163 -9.83 -1.25 -2.55
C SER A 163 -10.59 -1.51 -1.25
N ASN A 164 -9.94 -2.12 -0.25
CA ASN A 164 -10.48 -2.33 1.10
C ASN A 164 -10.24 -1.15 2.07
N GLY A 165 -9.75 -0.01 1.58
CA GLY A 165 -9.45 1.17 2.40
C GLY A 165 -8.18 1.08 3.25
N ILE A 166 -7.37 0.03 3.09
CA ILE A 166 -6.18 -0.21 3.90
C ILE A 166 -4.97 0.45 3.23
N ASN A 167 -4.32 1.40 3.91
CA ASN A 167 -3.05 1.95 3.43
C ASN A 167 -1.94 0.90 3.52
N VAL A 168 -1.02 0.89 2.53
CA VAL A 168 0.18 0.02 2.53
C VAL A 168 1.06 0.12 3.78
N ARG A 169 0.93 1.18 4.60
CA ARG A 169 1.66 1.27 5.89
C ARG A 169 1.27 0.14 6.86
N TYR A 170 0.04 -0.37 6.74
CA TYR A 170 -0.47 -1.47 7.55
C TYR A 170 -0.04 -2.86 7.07
N LEU A 171 0.80 -2.96 6.03
CA LEU A 171 1.32 -4.25 5.54
C LEU A 171 1.92 -5.10 6.66
N GLY A 172 2.71 -4.51 7.57
CA GLY A 172 3.31 -5.27 8.68
C GLY A 172 2.30 -5.71 9.72
N LYS A 173 1.25 -4.92 9.98
CA LYS A 173 0.13 -5.30 10.87
C LYS A 173 -0.60 -6.52 10.31
N VAL A 174 -0.97 -6.48 9.03
CA VAL A 174 -1.64 -7.60 8.35
C VAL A 174 -0.72 -8.83 8.32
N ALA A 175 0.55 -8.67 7.93
CA ALA A 175 1.55 -9.74 7.92
C ALA A 175 1.70 -10.41 9.29
N GLY A 176 1.56 -9.65 10.38
CA GLY A 176 1.56 -10.17 11.75
C GLY A 176 0.41 -11.14 12.05
N MET A 177 -0.76 -10.94 11.43
CA MET A 177 -1.97 -11.74 11.65
C MET A 177 -2.00 -13.00 10.77
N ILE A 178 -1.38 -12.95 9.58
CA ILE A 178 -1.34 -14.06 8.61
C ILE A 178 -0.07 -14.93 8.70
N LYS A 179 0.69 -14.87 9.79
CA LYS A 179 1.92 -15.68 9.98
C LYS A 179 1.71 -17.19 9.81
N HIS A 180 0.48 -17.66 10.03
CA HIS A 180 0.09 -19.06 9.88
C HIS A 180 -0.16 -19.49 8.43
N LEU A 181 -0.15 -18.55 7.46
CA LEU A 181 -0.31 -18.80 6.02
C LEU A 181 1.03 -18.53 5.30
N PRO A 182 1.90 -19.53 5.10
CA PRO A 182 3.26 -19.30 4.62
C PRO A 182 3.33 -18.59 3.27
N HIS A 183 2.51 -19.00 2.31
CA HIS A 183 2.54 -18.42 0.95
C HIS A 183 2.15 -16.94 0.93
N LEU A 184 1.15 -16.56 1.74
CA LEU A 184 0.69 -15.19 1.81
C LEU A 184 1.66 -14.34 2.65
N TRP A 185 2.17 -14.90 3.75
CA TRP A 185 3.18 -14.26 4.56
C TRP A 185 4.46 -13.96 3.74
N ASP A 186 4.91 -14.90 2.91
CA ASP A 186 6.02 -14.71 1.97
C ASP A 186 5.75 -13.56 0.99
N LEU A 187 4.53 -13.45 0.47
CA LEU A 187 4.14 -12.38 -0.44
C LEU A 187 4.18 -11.01 0.25
N PHE A 188 3.60 -10.89 1.44
CA PHE A 188 3.62 -9.65 2.22
C PHE A 188 5.05 -9.28 2.64
N SER A 189 5.82 -10.25 3.11
CA SER A 189 7.23 -10.07 3.48
C SER A 189 8.04 -9.57 2.29
N ALA A 190 7.93 -10.23 1.13
CA ALA A 190 8.60 -9.81 -0.09
C ALA A 190 8.19 -8.39 -0.53
N GLU A 191 6.91 -8.04 -0.44
CA GLU A 191 6.41 -6.70 -0.79
C GLU A 191 6.99 -5.63 0.14
N ILE A 192 7.05 -5.89 1.45
CA ILE A 192 7.66 -4.98 2.43
C ILE A 192 9.15 -4.80 2.11
N ILE A 193 9.90 -5.90 1.92
CA ILE A 193 11.33 -5.87 1.63
C ILE A 193 11.62 -5.11 0.33
N VAL A 194 10.88 -5.36 -0.74
CA VAL A 194 11.05 -4.66 -2.02
C VAL A 194 10.77 -3.16 -1.87
N ARG A 195 9.71 -2.79 -1.15
CA ARG A 195 9.39 -1.37 -0.91
C ARG A 195 10.48 -0.68 -0.08
N SER A 196 11.06 -1.36 0.90
CA SER A 196 12.21 -0.86 1.67
C SER A 196 13.46 -0.72 0.79
N ALA A 197 13.79 -1.77 0.02
CA ALA A 197 14.93 -1.80 -0.91
C ALA A 197 14.86 -0.68 -1.96
N LYS A 198 13.66 -0.34 -2.44
CA LYS A 198 13.41 0.81 -3.32
C LYS A 198 13.92 2.12 -2.71
N HIS A 199 13.71 2.35 -1.42
CA HIS A 199 14.17 3.57 -0.78
C HIS A 199 15.70 3.61 -0.67
N VAL A 200 16.31 2.48 -0.28
CA VAL A 200 17.78 2.34 -0.24
C VAL A 200 18.41 2.62 -1.61
N VAL A 201 17.89 2.00 -2.69
CA VAL A 201 18.44 2.26 -4.04
C VAL A 201 18.19 3.69 -4.51
N LYS A 202 17.05 4.32 -4.18
CA LYS A 202 16.81 5.73 -4.51
C LYS A 202 17.80 6.67 -3.84
N ASP A 203 18.17 6.38 -2.59
CA ASP A 203 19.17 7.18 -1.88
C ASP A 203 20.57 7.00 -2.47
N ILE A 204 20.93 5.77 -2.87
CA ILE A 204 22.18 5.48 -3.58
C ILE A 204 22.24 6.21 -4.92
N LEU A 205 21.15 6.17 -5.69
CA LEU A 205 21.04 6.84 -6.99
C LEU A 205 21.15 8.36 -6.84
N ARG A 206 20.48 8.95 -5.85
CA ARG A 206 20.54 10.39 -5.58
C ARG A 206 21.93 10.88 -5.22
N GLN A 207 22.75 10.04 -4.60
CA GLN A 207 24.13 10.35 -4.19
C GLN A 207 25.17 10.02 -5.27
N SER A 208 24.78 9.27 -6.31
CA SER A 208 25.68 8.85 -7.39
C SER A 208 25.67 9.89 -8.50
N PRO A 209 26.84 10.28 -9.05
CA PRO A 209 26.87 11.12 -10.23
C PRO A 209 26.37 10.34 -11.44
N ASP A 210 25.83 11.02 -12.45
CA ASP A 210 25.13 10.42 -13.60
C ASP A 210 25.92 9.30 -14.29
N HIS A 211 27.24 9.49 -14.47
CA HIS A 211 28.13 8.51 -15.10
C HIS A 211 28.35 7.23 -14.27
N ASN A 212 27.98 7.23 -12.99
CA ASN A 212 28.15 6.12 -12.07
C ASN A 212 26.82 5.43 -11.68
N ILE A 213 25.69 5.81 -12.28
CA ILE A 213 24.39 5.21 -11.98
C ILE A 213 24.40 3.69 -12.28
N ALA A 214 24.86 3.28 -13.46
CA ALA A 214 24.86 1.86 -13.83
C ALA A 214 25.75 0.99 -12.90
N PRO A 215 27.01 1.37 -12.61
CA PRO A 215 27.82 0.70 -11.60
C PRO A 215 27.17 0.67 -10.21
N ALA A 216 26.51 1.75 -9.79
CA ALA A 216 25.84 1.83 -8.49
C ALA A 216 24.66 0.84 -8.39
N VAL A 217 23.82 0.77 -9.43
CA VAL A 217 22.72 -0.20 -9.51
C VAL A 217 23.25 -1.63 -9.50
N ALA A 218 24.27 -1.93 -10.32
CA ALA A 218 24.86 -3.26 -10.37
C ALA A 218 25.44 -3.68 -9.00
N HIS A 219 26.16 -2.78 -8.32
CA HIS A 219 26.70 -3.03 -7.00
C HIS A 219 25.61 -3.22 -5.95
N PHE A 220 24.55 -2.40 -5.98
CA PHE A 220 23.40 -2.57 -5.11
C PHE A 220 22.73 -3.93 -5.31
N LEU A 221 22.49 -4.35 -6.55
CA LEU A 221 21.88 -5.66 -6.86
C LEU A 221 22.77 -6.82 -6.39
N ASN A 222 24.09 -6.69 -6.53
CA ASN A 222 25.05 -7.66 -5.98
C ASN A 222 24.99 -7.70 -4.44
N CYS A 223 24.81 -6.57 -3.78
CA CYS A 223 24.63 -6.53 -2.32
C CYS A 223 23.29 -7.15 -1.89
N PHE A 224 22.22 -6.85 -2.63
CA PHE A 224 20.85 -7.24 -2.32
C PHE A 224 20.60 -8.75 -2.56
N PHE A 225 20.97 -9.28 -3.73
CA PHE A 225 20.77 -10.69 -4.10
C PHE A 225 21.99 -11.60 -3.87
N GLY A 226 23.19 -11.03 -3.95
CA GLY A 226 24.47 -11.72 -3.76
C GLY A 226 25.01 -11.52 -2.34
N LYS A 227 26.29 -11.82 -2.14
CA LYS A 227 27.03 -11.56 -0.88
C LYS A 227 28.29 -10.77 -1.19
N VAL A 228 28.27 -9.48 -0.86
CA VAL A 228 29.40 -8.56 -1.02
C VAL A 228 29.91 -8.17 0.36
N LEU A 229 31.18 -8.47 0.63
CA LEU A 229 31.86 -8.09 1.86
C LEU A 229 32.60 -6.77 1.65
N ALA A 230 32.81 -6.01 2.74
CA ALA A 230 33.68 -4.85 2.68
C ALA A 230 35.07 -5.26 2.19
N ALA A 231 35.66 -4.47 1.29
CA ALA A 231 37.04 -4.66 0.91
C ALA A 231 37.91 -4.51 2.16
N SER A 232 38.37 -5.63 2.72
CA SER A 232 39.32 -5.61 3.81
C SER A 232 40.60 -4.94 3.30
N SER A 233 40.91 -3.77 3.84
CA SER A 233 42.24 -3.14 3.72
C SER A 233 43.28 -3.94 4.50
N LYS A 234 43.45 -5.22 4.16
CA LYS A 234 44.56 -6.06 4.59
C LYS A 234 45.12 -6.74 3.36
N GLY A 235 46.29 -6.27 2.94
CA GLY A 235 47.14 -7.03 2.05
C GLY A 235 47.41 -8.40 2.68
N SER A 236 47.01 -9.44 1.97
CA SER A 236 47.57 -10.78 2.16
C SER A 236 47.98 -11.26 0.78
N THR A 237 49.28 -11.15 0.56
CA THR A 237 50.04 -11.91 -0.42
C THR A 237 49.69 -13.39 -0.33
N GLY A 238 49.29 -13.99 -1.44
CA GLY A 238 49.02 -15.42 -1.52
C GLY A 238 48.50 -15.83 -2.89
N SER A 239 49.27 -15.58 -3.94
CA SER A 239 49.13 -16.33 -5.19
C SER A 239 49.98 -17.60 -5.11
N PRO A 240 49.58 -18.68 -5.81
CA PRO A 240 50.54 -19.45 -6.57
C PRO A 240 50.24 -19.33 -8.07
N GLN A 241 51.14 -18.61 -8.73
CA GLN A 241 51.69 -18.86 -10.07
C GLN A 241 50.76 -19.29 -11.23
N SER A 242 50.71 -18.43 -12.25
CA SER A 242 51.35 -18.79 -13.52
C SER A 242 52.14 -17.60 -14.07
N LYS A 243 53.43 -17.83 -14.35
CA LYS A 243 54.36 -16.86 -14.93
C LYS A 243 54.12 -16.80 -16.43
N THR A 244 54.00 -15.61 -17.01
CA THR A 244 54.81 -15.20 -18.17
C THR A 244 54.91 -13.67 -18.17
N GLN A 245 56.12 -13.15 -18.06
CA GLN A 245 56.45 -11.73 -18.04
C GLN A 245 56.51 -11.18 -19.47
N LYS A 246 55.98 -9.96 -19.67
CA LYS A 246 56.72 -8.89 -20.36
C LYS A 246 56.31 -7.52 -19.82
N LYS A 247 57.30 -6.79 -19.30
CA LYS A 247 57.23 -5.42 -18.78
C LYS A 247 57.06 -4.42 -19.92
N SER A 248 56.16 -3.45 -19.72
CA SER A 248 56.45 -2.05 -19.99
C SER A 248 55.64 -1.19 -19.00
N SER A 249 56.39 -0.44 -18.22
CA SER A 249 55.97 0.50 -17.18
C SER A 249 55.52 1.82 -17.75
N GLU A 250 54.41 2.36 -17.23
CA GLU A 250 54.13 3.80 -16.99
C GLU A 250 52.68 3.85 -16.47
N SER A 251 52.46 3.98 -15.16
CA SER A 251 52.50 5.20 -14.34
C SER A 251 51.07 5.66 -13.99
N ALA A 252 50.75 5.52 -12.71
CA ALA A 252 49.91 6.39 -11.90
C ALA A 252 48.71 7.11 -12.57
N SER A 253 47.53 6.49 -12.50
CA SER A 253 46.27 7.21 -12.25
C SER A 253 45.12 6.22 -12.09
N SER A 254 44.48 6.21 -10.92
CA SER A 254 43.10 5.75 -10.63
C SER A 254 42.95 5.37 -9.14
N LYS A 255 43.36 6.27 -8.25
CA LYS A 255 43.01 6.22 -6.82
C LYS A 255 42.33 7.52 -6.39
N LYS A 256 41.51 8.09 -7.26
CA LYS A 256 40.73 9.30 -7.00
C LYS A 256 39.29 9.03 -7.42
N GLY A 257 38.43 8.82 -6.42
CA GLY A 257 37.01 8.53 -6.63
C GLY A 257 36.64 7.09 -6.32
N GLN A 258 36.90 6.59 -5.11
CA GLN A 258 36.05 5.50 -4.61
C GLN A 258 34.66 6.10 -4.43
N SER A 259 33.77 5.77 -5.35
CA SER A 259 32.37 6.18 -5.32
C SER A 259 31.69 5.66 -4.05
N ALA A 260 30.80 6.45 -3.45
CA ALA A 260 30.13 6.12 -2.18
C ALA A 260 29.45 4.74 -2.20
N PHE A 261 28.91 4.32 -3.36
CA PHE A 261 28.30 3.00 -3.52
C PHE A 261 29.29 1.84 -3.36
N SER A 262 30.59 2.04 -3.62
CA SER A 262 31.61 0.98 -3.55
C SER A 262 31.92 0.54 -2.12
N GLN A 263 31.51 1.32 -1.12
CA GLN A 263 31.65 0.97 0.30
C GLN A 263 30.45 0.18 0.83
N LEU A 264 29.36 0.08 0.06
CA LEU A 264 28.18 -0.68 0.45
C LEU A 264 28.51 -2.17 0.52
N THR A 265 28.03 -2.79 1.59
CA THR A 265 28.10 -4.23 1.80
C THR A 265 26.71 -4.82 1.78
N SER A 266 26.61 -6.13 1.57
CA SER A 266 25.32 -6.82 1.71
C SER A 266 24.70 -6.60 3.09
N ASP A 267 25.50 -6.69 4.15
CA ASP A 267 24.97 -6.61 5.52
C ASP A 267 24.51 -5.19 5.86
N GLY A 268 25.19 -4.16 5.34
CA GLY A 268 24.75 -2.77 5.44
C GLY A 268 23.41 -2.54 4.72
N VAL A 269 23.32 -2.94 3.44
CA VAL A 269 22.07 -2.81 2.67
C VAL A 269 20.90 -3.53 3.34
N TRP A 270 21.12 -4.75 3.84
CA TRP A 270 20.09 -5.51 4.53
C TRP A 270 19.75 -4.94 5.91
N SER A 271 20.71 -4.31 6.60
CA SER A 271 20.44 -3.55 7.83
C SER A 271 19.51 -2.37 7.54
N ASP A 272 19.82 -1.56 6.53
CA ASP A 272 19.01 -0.41 6.14
C ASP A 272 17.58 -0.83 5.73
N ILE A 273 17.46 -1.94 4.98
CA ILE A 273 16.17 -2.52 4.59
C ILE A 273 15.36 -2.95 5.81
N LYS A 274 15.98 -3.62 6.79
CA LYS A 274 15.33 -4.07 8.03
C LYS A 274 14.92 -2.90 8.91
N GLU A 275 15.79 -1.91 9.05
CA GLU A 275 15.49 -0.68 9.79
C GLU A 275 14.31 0.06 9.17
N PHE A 276 14.31 0.22 7.84
CA PHE A 276 13.20 0.84 7.12
C PHE A 276 11.91 0.03 7.26
N ALA A 277 11.99 -1.31 7.18
CA ALA A 277 10.85 -2.19 7.36
C ALA A 277 10.23 -2.06 8.76
N LYS A 278 11.07 -2.03 9.80
CA LYS A 278 10.67 -1.86 11.19
C LYS A 278 10.06 -0.49 11.43
N HIS A 279 10.72 0.58 10.97
CA HIS A 279 10.25 1.94 11.22
C HIS A 279 8.96 2.27 10.46
N LYS A 280 8.87 1.89 9.17
CA LYS A 280 7.73 2.29 8.32
C LYS A 280 6.53 1.35 8.41
N TYR A 281 6.77 0.05 8.50
CA TYR A 281 5.72 -0.97 8.44
C TYR A 281 5.52 -1.69 9.78
N GLN A 282 6.32 -1.40 10.81
CA GLN A 282 6.31 -2.13 12.10
C GLN A 282 6.50 -3.63 11.89
N PHE A 283 7.30 -3.99 10.87
CA PHE A 283 7.54 -5.36 10.47
C PHE A 283 8.97 -5.77 10.83
N GLU A 284 9.08 -6.82 11.65
CA GLU A 284 10.37 -7.44 11.95
C GLU A 284 10.63 -8.56 10.95
N ALA A 285 11.47 -8.26 9.96
CA ALA A 285 11.84 -9.21 8.93
C ALA A 285 12.77 -10.30 9.51
N PRO A 286 12.46 -11.59 9.31
CA PRO A 286 13.32 -12.68 9.73
C PRO A 286 14.72 -12.63 9.11
N ASP A 287 15.71 -13.20 9.79
CA ASP A 287 17.09 -13.17 9.33
C ASP A 287 17.32 -14.01 8.07
N ASP A 288 16.48 -15.02 7.84
CA ASP A 288 16.48 -15.91 6.69
C ASP A 288 15.70 -15.37 5.48
N VAL A 289 15.07 -14.19 5.59
CA VAL A 289 14.27 -13.60 4.49
C VAL A 289 15.09 -13.42 3.21
N ARG A 290 16.41 -13.24 3.34
CA ARG A 290 17.37 -13.14 2.23
C ARG A 290 17.53 -14.44 1.44
N VAL A 291 17.33 -15.59 2.09
CA VAL A 291 17.50 -16.92 1.50
C VAL A 291 16.18 -17.44 0.95
N GLY A 292 15.06 -17.16 1.63
CA GLY A 292 13.72 -17.61 1.23
C GLY A 292 13.09 -16.84 0.06
N THR A 293 13.65 -15.69 -0.33
CA THR A 293 13.05 -14.83 -1.36
C THR A 293 13.25 -15.37 -2.79
N LYS A 294 12.15 -15.51 -3.53
CA LYS A 294 12.14 -15.84 -4.96
C LYS A 294 12.79 -14.70 -5.77
N ARG A 295 14.11 -14.80 -6.01
CA ARG A 295 14.95 -13.72 -6.59
C ARG A 295 14.34 -13.05 -7.82
N VAL A 296 13.85 -13.82 -8.79
CA VAL A 296 13.27 -13.28 -10.03
C VAL A 296 12.01 -12.46 -9.77
N ALA A 297 11.11 -12.97 -8.91
CA ALA A 297 9.87 -12.28 -8.56
C ALA A 297 10.16 -10.98 -7.79
N VAL A 298 11.10 -11.03 -6.85
CA VAL A 298 11.55 -9.87 -6.06
C VAL A 298 12.22 -8.83 -6.95
N LEU A 299 13.10 -9.23 -7.88
CA LEU A 299 13.75 -8.32 -8.83
C LEU A 299 12.72 -7.63 -9.72
N ARG A 300 11.79 -8.39 -10.32
CA ARG A 300 10.71 -7.83 -11.15
C ARG A 300 9.90 -6.80 -10.37
N ASN A 301 9.49 -7.15 -9.15
CA ASN A 301 8.72 -6.27 -8.27
C ASN A 301 9.52 -4.99 -7.91
N LEU A 302 10.81 -5.12 -7.65
CA LEU A 302 11.69 -3.97 -7.41
C LEU A 302 11.75 -3.05 -8.63
N CYS A 303 11.98 -3.59 -9.82
CA CYS A 303 12.05 -2.79 -11.06
C CYS A 303 10.76 -2.03 -11.36
N GLN A 304 9.59 -2.55 -10.99
CA GLN A 304 8.32 -1.85 -11.16
C GLN A 304 8.13 -0.68 -10.19
N LYS A 305 8.94 -0.60 -9.12
CA LYS A 305 8.78 0.34 -8.02
C LYS A 305 9.85 1.44 -7.98
N VAL A 306 11.04 1.17 -8.51
CA VAL A 306 12.17 2.13 -8.56
C VAL A 306 11.86 3.22 -9.57
#